data_AF-A0A1W2FMK0-F1
#
_entry.id   AF-A0A1W2FMK0-F1
#
_cell.length_a   1.000
_cell.length_b   1.000
_cell.length_c   1.000
_cell.angle_alpha   90.00
_cell.angle_beta   90.00
_cell.angle_gamma   90.00
#
_symmetry.space_group_name_H-M   'P 1'
#
loop_
_entity.id
_entity.type
_entity.pdbx_description
1 polymer ?
#
loop_
_entity_poly.entity_id
_entity_poly.type
_entity_poly.pdbx_seq_one_letter_code
_entity_poly.pdbx_strand_id
1 'polypeptide(L)'
;MPTRDHRVAERSKNYWYSTNLQVAIDADTRLVIATGDPQPGNRNDCTVYRDSGIADVLAGRPVMADGGYRGNPGVIMPYRKRTKDTALPDWQEDLNKVHRKVRARVEHALARMKTYKIPRHYRRAGHTLATTASGIAFLHNLAITG
;
A
#
# COMPACT_ATOMS: atom_id res chain seq x y z
N MET A 1 9.20 -4.37 1.78
CA MET A 1 9.61 -5.78 1.63
C MET A 1 11.13 -5.88 1.80
N PRO A 2 11.66 -6.61 2.78
CA PRO A 2 13.10 -6.88 2.86
C PRO A 2 13.59 -7.50 1.56
N THR A 3 14.63 -6.93 0.95
CA THR A 3 15.13 -7.35 -0.37
C THR A 3 16.64 -7.26 -0.37
N ARG A 4 17.31 -8.34 -0.81
CA ARG A 4 18.78 -8.42 -0.83
C ARG A 4 19.42 -7.86 -2.09
N ASP A 5 18.65 -7.65 -3.15
CA ASP A 5 19.15 -7.05 -4.38
C ASP A 5 19.28 -5.53 -4.20
N HIS A 6 20.52 -5.07 -3.97
CA HIS A 6 20.83 -3.65 -3.76
C HIS A 6 20.73 -2.80 -5.03
N ARG A 7 20.42 -3.37 -6.20
CA ARG A 7 20.10 -2.59 -7.41
C ARG A 7 18.72 -1.92 -7.31
N VAL A 8 17.83 -2.48 -6.49
CA VAL A 8 16.44 -2.03 -6.32
C VAL A 8 16.14 -1.67 -4.87
N ALA A 9 16.75 -2.38 -3.92
CA ALA A 9 16.54 -2.16 -2.49
C ALA A 9 17.45 -1.05 -1.95
N GLU A 10 16.92 -0.24 -1.02
CA GLU A 10 17.65 0.82 -0.35
C GLU A 10 17.43 0.76 1.16
N ARG A 11 18.33 1.34 1.95
CA ARG A 11 18.18 1.37 3.42
C ARG A 11 16.93 2.16 3.80
N SER A 12 15.99 1.48 4.43
CA SER A 12 14.76 2.09 4.93
C SER A 12 14.92 2.65 6.35
N LYS A 13 13.84 3.27 6.87
CA LYS A 13 13.76 3.83 8.24
C LYS A 13 14.09 2.82 9.35
N ASN A 14 14.01 1.52 9.06
CA ASN A 14 14.36 0.46 10.00
C ASN A 14 15.83 0.00 9.88
N TYR A 15 16.68 0.72 9.12
CA TYR A 15 18.08 0.40 8.83
C TYR A 15 18.33 -0.92 8.07
N TRP A 16 17.27 -1.53 7.51
CA TRP A 16 17.35 -2.70 6.64
C TRP A 16 17.16 -2.31 5.17
N TYR A 17 17.88 -3.01 4.28
CA TYR A 17 17.66 -2.93 2.83
C TYR A 17 16.29 -3.49 2.47
N SER A 18 15.50 -2.66 1.81
CA SER A 18 14.13 -3.03 1.46
C SER A 18 13.65 -2.29 0.23
N THR A 19 12.54 -2.81 -0.27
CA THR A 19 11.81 -2.28 -1.42
C THR A 19 10.41 -1.89 -0.95
N ASN A 20 9.95 -0.70 -1.29
CA ASN A 20 8.57 -0.28 -1.11
C ASN A 20 7.73 -0.84 -2.29
N LEU A 21 6.66 -1.54 -1.96
CA LEU A 21 5.77 -2.19 -2.92
C LEU A 21 4.35 -1.71 -2.63
N GLN A 22 3.71 -1.12 -3.63
CA GLN A 22 2.34 -0.66 -3.54
C GLN A 22 1.37 -1.78 -3.91
N VAL A 23 0.29 -1.89 -3.15
CA VAL A 23 -0.75 -2.89 -3.37
C VAL A 23 -2.10 -2.21 -3.21
N ALA A 24 -2.95 -2.33 -4.22
CA ALA A 24 -4.31 -1.82 -4.20
C ALA A 24 -5.27 -2.97 -3.91
N ILE A 25 -6.16 -2.75 -2.95
CA ILE A 25 -7.14 -3.73 -2.49
C ILE A 25 -8.51 -3.10 -2.58
N ASP A 26 -9.44 -3.85 -3.14
CA ASP A 26 -10.85 -3.48 -3.15
C ASP A 26 -11.42 -3.55 -1.73
N ALA A 27 -12.02 -2.46 -1.26
CA ALA A 27 -12.42 -2.29 0.14
C ALA A 27 -13.58 -3.21 0.57
N ASP A 28 -14.40 -3.65 -0.39
CA ASP A 28 -15.61 -4.42 -0.14
C ASP A 28 -15.33 -5.91 -0.23
N THR A 29 -14.68 -6.33 -1.32
CA THR A 29 -14.36 -7.74 -1.60
C THR A 29 -13.05 -8.18 -0.93
N ARG A 30 -12.18 -7.25 -0.53
CA ARG A 30 -10.84 -7.51 0.04
C ARG A 30 -9.89 -8.21 -0.95
N LEU A 31 -10.23 -8.19 -2.23
CA LEU A 31 -9.40 -8.71 -3.31
C LEU A 31 -8.31 -7.71 -3.66
N VAL A 32 -7.13 -8.21 -3.96
CA VAL A 32 -6.06 -7.42 -4.54
C VAL A 32 -6.38 -7.16 -6.00
N ILE A 33 -6.48 -5.89 -6.37
CA ILE A 33 -6.84 -5.46 -7.73
C ILE A 33 -5.64 -4.97 -8.54
N ALA A 34 -4.56 -4.54 -7.87
CA ALA A 34 -3.32 -4.14 -8.53
C ALA A 34 -2.13 -4.24 -7.58
N THR A 35 -0.96 -4.46 -8.15
CA THR A 35 0.34 -4.34 -7.48
C THR A 35 1.22 -3.43 -8.34
N GLY A 36 1.84 -2.43 -7.72
CA GLY A 36 2.75 -1.54 -8.42
C GLY A 36 4.16 -2.11 -8.55
N ASP A 37 4.97 -1.48 -9.38
CA ASP A 37 6.38 -1.82 -9.50
C ASP A 37 7.17 -1.54 -8.21
N PRO A 38 8.13 -2.40 -7.87
CA PRO A 38 8.98 -2.24 -6.71
C PRO A 38 9.84 -0.97 -6.78
N GLN A 39 9.78 -0.15 -5.74
CA GLN A 39 10.59 1.07 -5.61
C GLN A 39 11.56 0.98 -4.42
N PRO A 40 12.65 1.74 -4.39
CA PRO A 40 13.58 1.75 -3.26
C PRO A 40 12.89 2.05 -1.92
N GLY A 41 13.22 1.31 -0.87
CA GLY A 41 12.52 1.34 0.43
C GLY A 41 12.66 2.63 1.24
N ASN A 42 13.51 3.57 0.81
CA ASN A 42 13.63 4.90 1.40
C ASN A 42 12.68 5.93 0.76
N ARG A 43 12.02 5.59 -0.36
CA ARG A 43 11.08 6.47 -1.05
C ARG A 43 9.81 6.61 -0.22
N ASN A 44 9.32 7.85 -0.12
CA ASN A 44 8.06 8.13 0.55
C ASN A 44 6.88 7.55 -0.26
N ASP A 45 5.77 7.28 0.43
CA ASP A 45 4.63 6.61 -0.19
C ASP A 45 3.99 7.42 -1.33
N CYS A 46 4.04 8.76 -1.27
CA CYS A 46 3.56 9.61 -2.38
C CYS A 46 4.34 9.37 -3.67
N THR A 47 5.68 9.35 -3.57
CA THR A 47 6.59 9.11 -4.68
C THR A 47 6.38 7.71 -5.23
N VAL A 48 6.33 6.70 -4.35
CA VAL A 48 6.11 5.32 -4.78
C VAL A 48 4.74 5.14 -5.44
N TYR A 49 3.70 5.79 -4.94
CA TYR A 49 2.37 5.73 -5.56
C TYR A 49 2.37 6.20 -7.03
N ARG A 50 3.12 7.27 -7.33
CA ARG A 50 3.25 7.80 -8.69
C ARG A 50 4.18 6.93 -9.54
N ASP A 51 5.36 6.63 -9.01
CA ASP A 51 6.46 6.03 -9.79
C ASP A 51 6.31 4.52 -9.98
N SER A 52 5.46 3.85 -9.18
CA SER A 52 5.20 2.40 -9.32
C SER A 52 4.18 2.06 -10.41
N GLY A 53 3.63 3.03 -11.12
CA GLY A 53 2.58 2.83 -12.14
C GLY A 53 1.21 2.43 -11.57
N ILE A 54 1.09 2.22 -10.25
CA ILE A 54 -0.18 1.83 -9.63
C ILE A 54 -1.24 2.95 -9.72
N ALA A 55 -0.81 4.22 -9.73
CA ALA A 55 -1.71 5.35 -9.94
C ALA A 55 -2.41 5.28 -11.31
N ASP A 56 -1.68 4.88 -12.35
CA ASP A 56 -2.23 4.76 -13.71
C ASP A 56 -3.22 3.59 -13.81
N VAL A 57 -2.91 2.46 -13.16
CA VAL A 57 -3.82 1.30 -13.09
C VAL A 57 -5.12 1.65 -12.35
N LEU A 58 -5.04 2.54 -11.37
CA LEU A 58 -6.18 2.99 -10.57
C LEU A 58 -6.89 4.22 -11.14
N ALA A 59 -6.44 4.75 -12.28
CA ALA A 59 -7.00 5.96 -12.87
C ALA A 59 -8.53 5.84 -13.08
N GLY A 60 -9.25 6.92 -12.74
CA GLY A 60 -10.72 6.97 -12.83
C GLY A 60 -11.47 6.24 -11.70
N ARG A 61 -10.77 5.64 -10.72
CA ARG A 61 -11.40 4.99 -9.56
C ARG A 61 -11.24 5.84 -8.29
N PRO A 62 -12.21 5.80 -7.35
CA PRO A 62 -12.02 6.36 -6.02
C PRO A 62 -10.94 5.57 -5.27
N VAL A 63 -9.80 6.19 -4.98
CA VAL A 63 -8.69 5.54 -4.26
C VAL A 63 -8.61 6.10 -2.85
N MET A 64 -8.78 5.23 -1.83
CA MET A 64 -8.58 5.62 -0.44
C MET A 64 -7.13 5.34 -0.02
N ALA A 65 -6.48 6.34 0.58
CA ALA A 65 -5.08 6.26 0.99
C ALA A 65 -4.88 6.75 2.43
N ASP A 66 -3.76 6.39 3.05
CA ASP A 66 -3.39 6.89 4.38
C ASP A 66 -2.97 8.38 4.29
N GLY A 67 -2.92 9.08 5.42
CA GLY A 67 -2.53 10.49 5.51
C GLY A 67 -1.10 10.79 5.04
N GLY A 68 -0.29 9.75 4.79
CA GLY A 68 1.05 9.85 4.20
C GLY A 68 1.04 10.20 2.71
N TYR A 69 -0.09 10.06 2.00
CA TYR A 69 -0.21 10.28 0.55
C TYR A 69 -0.50 11.74 0.17
N ARG A 70 -0.07 12.69 1.02
CA ARG A 70 -0.33 14.12 0.84
C ARG A 70 0.31 14.63 -0.45
N GLY A 71 -0.46 15.40 -1.22
CA GLY A 71 -0.02 15.96 -2.50
C GLY A 71 -0.40 15.12 -3.72
N ASN A 72 -1.22 14.08 -3.55
CA ASN A 72 -1.86 13.37 -4.64
C ASN A 72 -3.34 13.80 -4.70
N PRO A 73 -3.76 14.60 -5.70
CA PRO A 73 -5.12 15.16 -5.73
C PRO A 73 -6.22 14.13 -5.98
N GLY A 74 -5.88 12.94 -6.47
CA GLY A 74 -6.83 11.88 -6.80
C GLY A 74 -7.11 10.86 -5.70
N VAL A 75 -6.55 11.02 -4.49
CA VAL A 75 -6.74 10.06 -3.39
C VAL A 75 -7.55 10.64 -2.24
N ILE A 76 -8.47 9.84 -1.72
CA ILE A 76 -9.30 10.12 -0.55
C ILE A 76 -8.47 9.83 0.70
N MET A 77 -8.14 10.89 1.44
CA MET A 77 -7.37 10.84 2.67
C MET A 77 -8.25 11.17 3.88
N PRO A 78 -7.87 10.72 5.10
CA PRO A 78 -8.57 11.14 6.30
C PRO A 78 -8.36 12.65 6.54
N TYR A 79 -9.39 13.32 7.03
CA TYR A 79 -9.31 14.71 7.48
C TYR A 79 -8.35 14.82 8.67
N ARG A 80 -7.56 15.89 8.73
CA ARG A 80 -6.59 16.10 9.78
C ARG A 80 -6.73 17.49 10.38
N LYS A 81 -6.56 17.59 11.69
CA LYS A 81 -6.52 18.85 12.42
C LYS A 81 -5.41 19.74 11.87
N ARG A 82 -5.69 21.02 11.63
CA ARG A 82 -4.69 22.01 11.14
C ARG A 82 -3.62 22.28 12.20
N THR A 83 -4.04 22.41 13.46
CA THR A 83 -3.19 22.51 14.65
C THR A 83 -3.67 21.52 15.70
N LYS A 84 -2.89 21.27 16.77
CA LYS A 84 -3.32 20.35 17.84
C LYS A 84 -4.62 20.81 18.52
N ASP A 85 -4.83 22.11 18.58
CA ASP A 85 -5.92 22.75 19.34
C ASP A 85 -7.20 22.96 18.52
N THR A 86 -7.16 22.73 17.21
CA THR A 86 -8.37 22.80 16.37
C THR A 86 -9.06 21.43 16.33
N ALA A 87 -10.25 21.33 16.90
CA ALA A 87 -11.12 20.18 16.71
C ALA A 87 -11.58 20.06 15.25
N LEU A 88 -11.76 18.82 14.79
CA LEU A 88 -12.44 18.60 13.51
C LEU A 88 -13.95 18.75 13.73
N PRO A 89 -14.69 19.33 12.78
CA PRO A 89 -16.15 19.25 12.78
C PRO A 89 -16.63 17.79 12.83
N ASP A 90 -17.77 17.55 13.47
CA ASP A 90 -18.30 16.19 13.68
C ASP A 90 -18.43 15.39 12.38
N TRP A 91 -18.87 16.02 11.29
CA TRP A 91 -18.99 15.38 9.99
C TRP A 91 -17.64 14.89 9.42
N GLN A 92 -16.52 15.58 9.72
CA GLN A 92 -15.18 15.14 9.33
C GLN A 92 -14.70 13.96 10.19
N GLU A 93 -15.02 13.98 11.48
CA GLU A 93 -14.75 12.84 12.38
C GLU A 93 -15.53 11.60 11.97
N ASP A 94 -16.78 11.75 11.54
CA ASP A 94 -17.60 10.64 11.05
C ASP A 94 -17.05 10.04 9.75
N LEU A 95 -16.62 10.87 8.80
CA LEU A 95 -15.92 10.38 7.60
C LEU A 95 -14.59 9.70 7.96
N ASN A 96 -13.86 10.21 8.96
CA ASN A 96 -12.66 9.56 9.47
C ASN A 96 -12.94 8.21 10.16
N LYS A 97 -14.10 8.03 10.79
CA LYS A 97 -14.53 6.71 11.32
C LYS A 97 -14.76 5.72 10.17
N VAL A 98 -15.41 6.14 9.08
CA VAL A 98 -15.59 5.32 7.88
C VAL A 98 -14.24 4.96 7.27
N HIS A 99 -13.36 5.94 7.08
CA HIS A 99 -12.00 5.74 6.57
C HIS A 99 -11.22 4.71 7.39
N ARG A 100 -11.24 4.83 8.73
CA ARG A 100 -10.61 3.86 9.65
C ARG A 100 -11.16 2.44 9.49
N LYS A 101 -12.48 2.27 9.31
CA LYS A 101 -13.09 0.95 9.10
C LYS A 101 -12.62 0.32 7.78
N VAL A 102 -12.56 1.11 6.70
CA VAL A 102 -12.05 0.65 5.40
C VAL A 102 -10.56 0.28 5.51
N ARG A 103 -9.77 1.15 6.11
CA ARG A 103 -8.34 0.93 6.36
C ARG A 103 -8.09 -0.38 7.13
N ALA A 104 -8.86 -0.64 8.19
CA ALA A 104 -8.71 -1.88 8.96
C ALA A 104 -8.92 -3.14 8.07
N ARG A 105 -9.90 -3.13 7.17
CA ARG A 105 -10.12 -4.25 6.22
C ARG A 105 -8.93 -4.44 5.28
N VAL A 106 -8.40 -3.34 4.74
CA VAL A 106 -7.23 -3.35 3.85
C VAL A 106 -5.98 -3.85 4.59
N GLU A 107 -5.75 -3.38 5.81
CA GLU A 107 -4.63 -3.83 6.66
C GLU A 107 -4.74 -5.32 6.98
N HIS A 108 -5.95 -5.83 7.24
CA HIS A 108 -6.16 -7.27 7.42
C HIS A 108 -5.86 -8.09 6.15
N ALA A 109 -6.24 -7.60 4.97
CA ALA A 109 -5.90 -8.24 3.71
C ALA A 109 -4.37 -8.25 3.47
N LEU A 110 -3.70 -7.12 3.68
CA LEU A 110 -2.23 -7.03 3.61
C LEU A 110 -1.54 -7.93 4.64
N ALA A 111 -2.08 -8.05 5.85
CA ALA A 111 -1.55 -8.94 6.87
C ALA A 111 -1.63 -10.41 6.42
N ARG A 112 -2.74 -10.83 5.80
CA ARG A 112 -2.89 -12.16 5.20
C ARG A 112 -1.86 -12.40 4.09
N MET A 113 -1.67 -11.45 3.19
CA MET A 113 -0.62 -11.53 2.16
C MET A 113 0.81 -11.62 2.74
N LYS A 114 1.05 -11.08 3.94
CA LYS A 114 2.35 -11.17 4.63
C LYS A 114 2.56 -12.48 5.40
N THR A 115 1.57 -13.37 5.43
CA THR A 115 1.72 -14.72 6.01
C THR A 115 2.54 -15.64 5.10
N TYR A 116 2.52 -15.41 3.79
CA TYR A 116 3.41 -16.08 2.85
C TYR A 116 4.88 -15.79 3.23
N LYS A 117 5.73 -16.83 3.22
CA LYS A 117 7.14 -16.73 3.65
C LYS A 117 7.99 -15.87 2.70
N ILE A 118 7.62 -15.81 1.43
CA ILE A 118 8.39 -15.15 0.35
C ILE A 118 8.58 -13.64 0.61
N PRO A 119 7.54 -12.86 0.97
CA PRO A 119 7.65 -11.46 1.38
C PRO A 119 8.66 -11.16 2.51
N ARG A 120 8.89 -12.12 3.42
CA ARG A 120 9.74 -11.91 4.60
C ARG A 120 11.23 -12.08 4.28
N HIS A 121 11.56 -12.88 3.27
CA HIS A 121 12.93 -13.21 2.88
C HIS A 121 13.09 -13.22 1.37
N TYR A 122 12.86 -12.07 0.73
CA TYR A 122 13.01 -11.97 -0.72
C TYR A 122 14.49 -11.99 -1.11
N ARG A 123 14.94 -13.13 -1.67
CA ARG A 123 16.33 -13.38 -2.10
C ARG A 123 16.52 -13.44 -3.62
N ARG A 124 15.47 -13.19 -4.39
CA ARG A 124 15.54 -13.16 -5.87
C ARG A 124 15.93 -11.77 -6.36
N ALA A 125 16.26 -11.67 -7.64
CA ALA A 125 16.56 -10.38 -8.29
C ALA A 125 15.37 -9.41 -8.14
N GLY A 126 15.66 -8.14 -7.83
CA GLY A 126 14.66 -7.14 -7.46
C GLY A 126 13.59 -6.93 -8.54
N HIS A 127 13.96 -6.98 -9.82
CA HIS A 127 13.02 -6.84 -10.94
C HIS A 127 11.94 -7.95 -10.99
N THR A 128 12.18 -9.11 -10.37
CA THR A 128 11.18 -10.20 -10.30
C THR A 128 10.15 -10.02 -9.18
N LEU A 129 10.31 -8.98 -8.34
CA LEU A 129 9.46 -8.76 -7.17
C LEU A 129 8.04 -8.37 -7.56
N ALA A 130 7.85 -7.60 -8.64
CA ALA A 130 6.52 -7.29 -9.19
C ALA A 130 5.76 -8.58 -9.52
N THR A 131 6.36 -9.47 -10.33
CA THR A 131 5.76 -10.75 -10.71
C THR A 131 5.46 -11.63 -9.48
N THR A 132 6.38 -11.66 -8.51
CA THR A 132 6.16 -12.43 -7.27
C THR A 132 5.01 -11.87 -6.45
N ALA A 133 4.91 -10.54 -6.35
CA ALA A 133 3.82 -9.87 -5.66
C ALA A 133 2.47 -10.18 -6.33
N SER A 134 2.39 -10.11 -7.67
CA SER A 134 1.20 -10.48 -8.43
C SER A 134 0.81 -11.94 -8.21
N GLY A 135 1.79 -12.85 -8.16
CA GLY A 135 1.54 -14.27 -7.85
C GLY A 135 0.96 -14.47 -6.44
N ILE A 136 1.49 -13.77 -5.43
CA ILE A 136 0.97 -13.82 -4.06
C ILE A 136 -0.43 -13.21 -3.99
N ALA A 137 -0.66 -12.10 -4.70
CA ALA A 137 -1.97 -11.46 -4.80
C ALA A 137 -3.01 -12.41 -5.42
N PHE A 138 -2.63 -13.12 -6.48
CA PHE A 138 -3.48 -14.13 -7.11
C PHE A 138 -3.83 -15.27 -6.15
N LEU A 139 -2.85 -15.83 -5.44
CA LEU A 139 -3.09 -16.88 -4.43
C LEU A 139 -3.97 -16.40 -3.27
N HIS A 140 -3.79 -15.16 -2.82
CA HIS A 140 -4.62 -14.54 -1.80
C HIS A 140 -6.07 -14.39 -2.28
N ASN A 141 -6.27 -13.93 -3.53
CA ASN A 141 -7.59 -13.80 -4.12
C ASN A 141 -8.29 -15.15 -4.22
N LEU A 142 -7.60 -16.20 -4.72
CA LEU A 142 -8.14 -17.56 -4.78
C LEU A 142 -8.58 -18.07 -3.41
N ALA A 143 -7.82 -17.80 -2.36
CA ALA A 143 -8.15 -18.24 -1.00
C ALA A 143 -9.36 -17.49 -0.39
N ILE A 144 -9.78 -16.36 -0.98
CA ILE A 144 -10.97 -15.61 -0.56
C ILE A 144 -12.21 -16.04 -1.36
N THR A 145 -12.03 -16.38 -2.64
CA THR A 145 -13.14 -16.66 -3.57
C THR A 145 -13.45 -18.14 -3.76
N GLY A 146 -12.52 -19.04 -3.44
CA GLY A 146 -12.69 -20.49 -3.47
C GLY A 146 -13.13 -21.04 -2.13
#